data_AF-A0A252B0G6-F1
#
_entry.id   AF-A0A252B0G6-F1
#
_cell.length_a   1.000
_cell.length_b   1.000
_cell.length_c   1.000
_cell.angle_alpha   90.00
_cell.angle_beta   90.00
_cell.angle_gamma   90.00
#
_symmetry.space_group_name_H-M   'P 1'
#
loop_
_entity.id
_entity.type
_entity.pdbx_description
1 polymer ?
#
loop_
_entity_poly.entity_id
_entity_poly.type
_entity_poly.pdbx_seq_one_letter_code
_entity_poly.pdbx_strand_id
1 'polypeptide(L)'
;MAAFGIELCGRWHEWSRWSPEQAACIEGLFVQSAVHEQLVVQFAVRRSGPLPTALRYFLRKPGLDTALPILARTAQVAGVCAIAVLVLLRGHARWQTGTRRQWLNKPHGISRTIPVLAQRDIEVSVDRHELISTVLCDKSAIVRQTALVTLTSCATDLPDLATFLPAFQQDDNPSVRRWAGYLLQQQEMMKTH
;
A
#
# COMPACT_ATOMS: atom_id res chain seq x y z
N MET A 1 -6.86 15.17 18.56
CA MET A 1 -5.60 14.40 18.58
C MET A 1 -5.36 13.61 17.29
N ALA A 2 -6.27 12.71 16.85
CA ALA A 2 -6.05 11.89 15.65
C ALA A 2 -5.83 12.71 14.34
N ALA A 3 -6.59 13.78 14.12
CA ALA A 3 -6.41 14.66 12.95
C ALA A 3 -5.02 15.35 12.92
N PHE A 4 -4.56 15.84 14.08
CA PHE A 4 -3.19 16.38 14.25
C PHE A 4 -2.13 15.30 14.02
N GLY A 5 -2.36 14.07 14.48
CA GLY A 5 -1.47 12.94 14.23
C GLY A 5 -1.31 12.64 12.74
N ILE A 6 -2.40 12.66 11.98
CA ILE A 6 -2.36 12.47 10.51
C ILE A 6 -1.55 13.56 9.81
N GLU A 7 -1.72 14.83 10.20
CA GLU A 7 -0.97 15.93 9.60
C GLU A 7 0.51 15.88 9.94
N LEU A 8 0.83 15.56 11.20
CA LEU A 8 2.20 15.40 11.67
C LEU A 8 2.91 14.24 10.97
N CYS A 9 2.25 13.08 10.84
CA CYS A 9 2.77 11.91 10.15
C CYS A 9 2.80 12.09 8.62
N GLY A 10 1.98 12.99 8.07
CA GLY A 10 2.06 13.39 6.66
C GLY A 10 3.41 14.02 6.30
N ARG A 11 4.05 14.65 7.29
CA ARG A 11 5.38 15.26 7.19
C ARG A 11 6.48 14.37 7.79
N TRP A 12 6.25 13.07 7.93
CA TRP A 12 7.19 12.20 8.65
C TRP A 12 8.62 12.20 8.09
N HIS A 13 8.79 12.45 6.79
CA HIS A 13 10.10 12.59 6.16
C HIS A 13 10.91 13.78 6.71
N GLU A 14 10.26 14.72 7.39
CA GLU A 14 10.89 15.85 8.09
C GLU A 14 11.24 15.53 9.55
N TRP A 15 10.82 14.36 10.08
CA TRP A 15 11.06 13.96 11.47
C TRP A 15 12.52 13.64 11.77
N SER A 16 13.39 13.57 10.76
CA SER A 16 14.85 13.54 10.98
C SER A 16 15.38 14.78 11.72
N ARG A 17 14.55 15.83 11.88
CA ARG A 17 14.85 17.03 12.66
C ARG A 17 14.57 16.90 14.16
N TRP A 18 13.87 15.84 14.58
CA TRP A 18 13.45 15.67 15.97
C TRP A 18 14.46 14.82 16.75
N SER A 19 14.59 15.08 18.04
CA SER A 19 15.41 14.23 18.90
C SER A 19 14.76 12.85 19.07
N PRO A 20 15.54 11.78 19.30
CA PRO A 20 15.00 10.43 19.52
C PRO A 20 13.94 10.38 20.64
N GLU A 21 14.10 11.19 21.68
CA GLU A 21 13.18 11.26 22.81
C GLU A 21 11.83 11.88 22.42
N GLN A 22 11.85 12.92 21.57
CA GLN A 22 10.64 13.57 21.06
C GLN A 22 9.86 12.63 20.13
N ALA A 23 10.57 11.92 19.26
CA ALA A 23 9.97 10.92 18.39
C ALA A 23 9.34 9.78 19.21
N ALA A 24 10.05 9.25 20.21
CA ALA A 24 9.56 8.19 21.08
C ALA A 24 8.33 8.60 21.90
N CYS A 25 8.30 9.85 22.41
CA CYS A 25 7.15 10.38 23.13
C CYS A 25 5.88 10.38 22.28
N ILE A 26 5.99 10.85 21.03
CA ILE A 26 4.86 10.85 20.09
C ILE A 26 4.46 9.45 19.66
N GLU A 27 5.43 8.56 19.40
CA GLU A 27 5.12 7.16 19.12
C GLU A 27 4.35 6.51 20.28
N GLY A 28 4.69 6.82 21.53
CA GLY A 28 3.98 6.34 22.72
C GLY A 28 2.52 6.79 22.81
N LEU A 29 2.22 8.02 22.37
CA LEU A 29 0.84 8.52 22.31
C LEU A 29 0.00 7.73 21.30
N PHE A 30 0.61 7.28 20.21
CA PHE A 30 -0.11 6.53 19.18
C PHE A 30 -0.38 5.07 19.55
N VAL A 31 0.28 4.52 20.57
CA VAL A 31 0.02 3.13 21.03
C VAL A 31 -1.35 2.99 21.71
N GLN A 32 -1.96 4.10 22.15
CA GLN A 32 -3.24 4.08 22.86
C GLN A 32 -4.39 3.60 21.95
N SER A 33 -5.15 2.59 22.39
CA SER A 33 -6.24 1.98 21.62
C SER A 33 -7.29 3.00 21.16
N ALA A 34 -7.68 3.93 22.02
CA ALA A 34 -8.62 5.00 21.70
C ALA A 34 -8.11 5.92 20.55
N VAL A 35 -6.79 6.09 20.44
CA VAL A 35 -6.18 6.87 19.34
C VAL A 35 -6.25 6.07 18.05
N HIS A 36 -6.01 4.76 18.07
CA HIS A 36 -6.16 3.89 16.90
C HIS A 36 -7.59 3.89 16.35
N GLU A 37 -8.59 3.72 17.21
CA GLU A 37 -10.00 3.74 16.79
C GLU A 37 -10.35 5.06 16.08
N GLN A 38 -9.92 6.18 16.67
CA GLN A 38 -10.11 7.49 16.07
C GLN A 38 -9.34 7.64 14.75
N LEU A 39 -8.12 7.11 14.65
CA LEU A 39 -7.36 7.11 13.39
C LEU A 39 -8.07 6.33 12.29
N VAL A 40 -8.65 5.16 12.59
CA VAL A 40 -9.43 4.37 11.63
C VAL A 40 -10.60 5.18 11.07
N VAL A 41 -11.38 5.82 11.95
CA VAL A 41 -12.49 6.69 11.55
C VAL A 41 -12.00 7.83 10.65
N GLN A 42 -10.87 8.46 11.00
CA GLN A 42 -10.31 9.54 10.20
C GLN A 42 -9.84 9.07 8.83
N PHE A 43 -9.19 7.91 8.72
CA PHE A 43 -8.80 7.33 7.42
C PHE A 43 -10.01 6.95 6.57
N ALA A 44 -11.11 6.51 7.19
CA ALA A 44 -12.32 6.14 6.48
C ALA A 44 -13.07 7.37 5.94
N VAL A 45 -13.26 8.42 6.75
CA VAL A 45 -14.20 9.51 6.46
C VAL A 45 -13.54 10.73 5.80
N ARG A 46 -12.27 11.03 6.15
CA ARG A 46 -11.60 12.25 5.68
C ARG A 46 -11.33 12.16 4.17
N ARG A 47 -11.57 13.26 3.45
CA ARG A 47 -11.50 13.33 1.98
C ARG A 47 -10.21 13.97 1.42
N SER A 48 -9.37 14.53 2.28
CA SER A 48 -8.18 15.27 1.87
C SER A 48 -7.08 15.23 2.93
N GLY A 49 -5.88 15.61 2.51
CA GLY A 49 -4.67 15.62 3.35
C GLY A 49 -3.73 14.46 3.03
N PRO A 50 -2.60 14.35 3.75
CA PRO A 50 -1.55 13.38 3.48
C PRO A 50 -1.89 11.97 4.03
N LEU A 51 -3.15 11.55 3.88
CA LEU A 51 -3.67 10.28 4.43
C LEU A 51 -2.91 9.05 3.92
N PRO A 52 -2.55 8.91 2.63
CA PRO A 52 -1.76 7.77 2.17
C PRO A 52 -0.39 7.69 2.85
N THR A 53 0.28 8.83 3.03
CA THR A 53 1.57 8.92 3.70
C THR A 53 1.44 8.58 5.19
N ALA A 54 0.44 9.14 5.86
CA ALA A 54 0.16 8.87 7.26
C ALA A 54 -0.17 7.39 7.49
N LEU A 55 -1.00 6.76 6.63
CA LEU A 55 -1.32 5.33 6.75
C LEU A 55 -0.05 4.47 6.67
N ARG A 56 0.84 4.73 5.71
CA ARG A 56 2.13 4.01 5.61
C ARG A 56 2.99 4.17 6.86
N TYR A 57 2.96 5.35 7.47
CA TYR A 57 3.66 5.59 8.72
C TYR A 57 3.09 4.72 9.86
N PHE A 58 1.76 4.71 10.04
CA PHE A 58 1.14 3.93 11.10
C PHE A 58 1.27 2.41 10.91
N LEU A 59 1.34 1.92 9.67
CA LEU A 59 1.52 0.49 9.36
C LEU A 59 2.90 -0.08 9.76
N ARG A 60 3.83 0.78 10.20
CA ARG A 60 5.08 0.35 10.86
C ARG A 60 4.82 -0.46 12.13
N LYS A 61 3.63 -0.32 12.72
CA LYS A 61 3.15 -1.04 13.90
C LYS A 61 1.87 -1.80 13.56
N PRO A 62 1.51 -2.87 14.29
CA PRO A 62 0.35 -3.70 13.97
C PRO A 62 -1.00 -3.07 14.29
N GLY A 63 -1.03 -1.92 14.98
CA GLY A 63 -2.26 -1.34 15.56
C GLY A 63 -3.38 -0.98 14.57
N LEU A 64 -3.08 -0.86 13.27
CA LEU A 64 -4.07 -0.60 12.22
C LEU A 64 -4.33 -1.80 11.29
N ASP A 65 -3.70 -2.94 11.51
CA ASP A 65 -3.77 -4.07 10.56
C ASP A 65 -5.22 -4.56 10.43
N THR A 66 -5.92 -4.71 11.55
CA THR A 66 -7.32 -5.18 11.60
C THR A 66 -8.30 -4.24 10.90
N ALA A 67 -7.93 -2.97 10.70
CA ALA A 67 -8.75 -1.99 10.00
C ALA A 67 -8.54 -2.02 8.48
N LEU A 68 -7.48 -2.64 7.97
CA LEU A 68 -7.15 -2.68 6.54
C LEU A 68 -8.31 -3.18 5.66
N PRO A 69 -9.04 -4.26 6.00
CA PRO A 69 -10.16 -4.72 5.17
C PRO A 69 -11.28 -3.69 5.04
N ILE A 70 -11.57 -2.96 6.11
CA ILE A 70 -12.58 -1.89 6.10
C ILE A 70 -12.07 -0.72 5.26
N LEU A 71 -10.83 -0.28 5.49
CA LEU A 71 -10.24 0.85 4.75
C LEU A 71 -10.11 0.57 3.24
N ALA A 72 -9.85 -0.67 2.85
CA ALA A 72 -9.83 -1.08 1.44
C ALA A 72 -11.18 -0.86 0.74
N ARG A 73 -12.30 -0.92 1.49
CA ARG A 73 -13.67 -0.79 0.95
C ARG A 73 -14.27 0.60 1.12
N THR A 74 -14.02 1.25 2.26
CA THR A 74 -14.82 2.41 2.68
C THR A 74 -14.07 3.74 2.66
N ALA A 75 -12.75 3.74 2.53
CA ALA A 75 -11.98 4.98 2.61
C ALA A 75 -12.35 5.92 1.45
N GLN A 76 -12.55 7.20 1.77
CA GLN A 76 -12.94 8.19 0.77
C GLN A 76 -11.80 8.60 -0.17
N VAL A 77 -10.55 8.48 0.30
CA VAL A 77 -9.36 8.80 -0.50
C VAL A 77 -8.83 7.53 -1.15
N ALA A 78 -8.85 7.48 -2.49
CA ALA A 78 -8.42 6.32 -3.27
C ALA A 78 -6.99 5.85 -2.95
N GLY A 79 -6.08 6.76 -2.59
CA GLY A 79 -4.72 6.40 -2.17
C GLY A 79 -4.68 5.58 -0.86
N VAL A 80 -5.65 5.78 0.04
CA VAL A 80 -5.81 4.98 1.26
C VAL A 80 -6.32 3.59 0.91
N CYS A 81 -7.38 3.49 0.08
CA CYS A 81 -7.88 2.21 -0.43
C CYS A 81 -6.76 1.42 -1.12
N ALA A 82 -6.02 2.07 -2.01
CA ALA A 82 -4.94 1.45 -2.77
C ALA A 82 -3.83 0.89 -1.86
N ILE A 83 -3.44 1.61 -0.80
CA ILE A 83 -2.48 1.10 0.18
C ILE A 83 -3.05 -0.11 0.92
N ALA A 84 -4.30 -0.03 1.37
CA ALA A 84 -4.93 -1.12 2.10
C ALA A 84 -5.01 -2.40 1.25
N VAL A 85 -5.48 -2.29 0.01
CA VAL A 85 -5.49 -3.37 -0.98
C VAL A 85 -4.08 -3.92 -1.22
N LEU A 86 -3.09 -3.05 -1.42
CA LEU A 86 -1.70 -3.47 -1.65
C LEU A 86 -1.14 -4.29 -0.48
N VAL A 87 -1.39 -3.85 0.75
CA VAL A 87 -0.88 -4.53 1.95
C VAL A 87 -1.58 -5.87 2.16
N LEU A 88 -2.91 -5.91 2.01
CA LEU A 88 -3.70 -7.13 2.11
C LEU A 88 -3.31 -8.17 1.04
N LEU A 89 -3.12 -7.74 -0.20
CA LEU A 89 -2.69 -8.63 -1.28
C LEU A 89 -1.26 -9.16 -1.07
N ARG A 90 -0.36 -8.36 -0.48
CA ARG A 90 1.03 -8.77 -0.21
C ARG A 90 1.21 -9.58 1.06
N GLY A 91 0.30 -9.46 2.02
CA GLY A 91 0.48 -10.01 3.38
C GLY A 91 1.50 -9.27 4.24
N HIS A 92 2.01 -8.12 3.79
CA HIS A 92 2.98 -7.33 4.54
C HIS A 92 2.92 -5.83 4.21
N ALA A 93 3.20 -4.99 5.20
CA ALA A 93 3.36 -3.56 5.04
C ALA A 93 4.80 -3.21 4.66
N ARG A 94 5.00 -2.18 3.82
CA ARG A 94 6.32 -1.68 3.42
C ARG A 94 6.41 -0.17 3.56
N TRP A 95 7.53 0.31 4.07
CA TRP A 95 7.82 1.74 4.21
C TRP A 95 9.29 2.04 3.91
N GLN A 96 9.58 3.29 3.58
CA GLN A 96 10.94 3.75 3.35
C GLN A 96 11.62 4.06 4.67
N THR A 97 12.84 3.56 4.87
CA THR A 97 13.67 3.87 6.06
C THR A 97 14.85 4.79 5.74
N GLY A 98 15.14 5.00 4.46
CA GLY A 98 16.21 5.89 4.02
C GLY A 98 16.43 5.81 2.52
N THR A 99 17.61 6.21 2.08
CA THR A 99 18.06 6.07 0.69
C THR A 99 19.48 5.53 0.65
N ARG A 100 19.82 4.82 -0.43
CA ARG A 100 21.18 4.34 -0.70
C ARG A 100 21.58 4.67 -2.12
N ARG A 101 22.88 4.84 -2.36
CA ARG A 101 23.43 5.06 -3.69
C ARG A 101 23.65 3.72 -4.40
N GLN A 102 22.99 3.51 -5.53
CA GLN A 102 23.21 2.38 -6.42
C GLN A 102 24.06 2.84 -7.61
N TRP A 103 25.23 2.24 -7.77
CA TRP A 103 26.06 2.47 -8.95
C TRP A 103 25.47 1.73 -10.15
N LEU A 104 25.23 2.47 -11.23
CA LEU A 104 24.81 1.91 -12.52
C LEU A 104 26.02 1.63 -13.40
N ASN A 105 27.03 2.50 -13.34
CA ASN A 105 28.29 2.35 -14.04
C ASN A 105 29.41 3.02 -13.22
N LYS A 106 30.21 2.21 -12.51
CA LYS A 106 31.29 2.71 -11.63
C LYS A 106 32.39 3.45 -12.43
N PRO A 107 32.92 2.91 -13.55
CA PRO A 107 33.93 3.62 -14.34
C PRO A 107 33.49 5.00 -14.85
N HIS A 108 32.21 5.17 -15.19
CA HIS A 108 31.68 6.44 -15.71
C HIS A 108 31.09 7.34 -14.62
N GLY A 109 31.21 6.97 -13.34
CA GLY A 109 30.66 7.75 -12.23
C GLY A 109 29.14 7.82 -12.19
N ILE A 110 28.42 6.96 -12.93
CA ILE A 110 26.96 7.01 -13.03
C ILE A 110 26.33 6.24 -11.86
N SER A 111 25.57 6.95 -11.04
CA SER A 111 24.83 6.37 -9.91
C SER A 111 23.43 6.95 -9.80
N ARG A 112 22.55 6.22 -9.11
CA ARG A 112 21.19 6.64 -8.78
C ARG A 112 20.93 6.41 -7.30
N THR A 113 20.27 7.37 -6.67
CA THR A 113 19.74 7.21 -5.30
C THR A 113 18.46 6.39 -5.35
N ILE A 114 18.41 5.29 -4.58
CA ILE A 114 17.26 4.40 -4.47
C ILE A 114 16.75 4.33 -3.02
N PRO A 115 15.44 4.20 -2.79
CA PRO A 115 14.90 4.07 -1.44
C PRO A 115 15.32 2.73 -0.80
N VAL A 116 15.68 2.78 0.49
CA VAL A 116 15.79 1.57 1.32
C VAL A 116 14.41 1.32 1.91
N LEU A 117 13.89 0.11 1.69
CA LEU A 117 12.55 -0.28 2.12
C LEU A 117 12.66 -1.29 3.27
N ALA A 118 11.96 -1.03 4.36
CA ALA A 118 11.67 -2.01 5.39
C ALA A 118 10.27 -2.60 5.19
N GLN A 119 10.04 -3.76 5.79
CA GLN A 119 8.76 -4.44 5.75
C GLN A 119 8.43 -5.12 7.07
N ARG A 120 7.14 -5.40 7.26
CA ARG A 120 6.61 -6.20 8.37
C ARG A 120 5.37 -6.94 7.90
N ASP A 121 5.30 -8.22 8.22
CA ASP A 121 4.14 -9.06 7.91
C ASP A 121 2.91 -8.62 8.71
N ILE A 122 1.74 -8.80 8.11
CA ILE A 122 0.46 -8.56 8.76
C ILE A 122 -0.20 -9.90 9.08
N GLU A 123 -0.83 -10.00 10.25
CA GLU A 123 -1.50 -11.23 10.69
C GLU A 123 -2.93 -11.36 10.13
N VAL A 124 -3.43 -10.31 9.48
CA VAL A 124 -4.79 -10.26 8.96
C VAL A 124 -4.88 -11.08 7.67
N SER A 125 -5.63 -12.18 7.75
CA SER A 125 -6.02 -12.97 6.59
C SER A 125 -7.31 -12.42 5.99
N VAL A 126 -7.37 -12.36 4.66
CA VAL A 126 -8.56 -12.01 3.89
C VAL A 126 -8.74 -12.99 2.74
N ASP A 127 -9.99 -13.21 2.34
CA ASP A 127 -10.27 -13.89 1.09
C ASP A 127 -9.76 -13.01 -0.07
N ARG A 128 -8.69 -13.47 -0.73
CA ARG A 128 -8.07 -12.75 -1.85
C ARG A 128 -9.00 -12.69 -3.06
N HIS A 129 -9.85 -13.70 -3.27
CA HIS A 129 -10.82 -13.71 -4.35
C HIS A 129 -11.90 -12.64 -4.13
N GLU A 130 -12.44 -12.57 -2.90
CA GLU A 130 -13.39 -11.51 -2.52
C GLU A 130 -12.75 -10.11 -2.63
N LEU A 131 -11.50 -9.96 -2.18
CA LEU A 131 -10.77 -8.70 -2.26
C LEU A 131 -10.58 -8.24 -3.71
N ILE A 132 -10.14 -9.13 -4.61
CA ILE A 132 -9.96 -8.80 -6.02
C ILE A 132 -11.31 -8.47 -6.69
N SER A 133 -12.36 -9.23 -6.37
CA SER A 133 -13.71 -8.96 -6.87
C SER A 133 -14.20 -7.57 -6.45
N THR A 134 -13.93 -7.18 -5.20
CA THR A 134 -14.25 -5.84 -4.70
C THR A 134 -13.45 -4.76 -5.43
N VAL A 135 -12.16 -5.00 -5.67
CA VAL A 135 -11.29 -4.05 -6.37
C VAL A 135 -11.71 -3.88 -7.82
N LEU A 136 -12.12 -4.93 -8.51
CA LEU A 136 -12.63 -4.85 -9.89
C LEU A 136 -13.76 -3.82 -10.02
N CYS A 137 -14.63 -3.73 -9.02
CA CYS A 137 -15.75 -2.79 -8.98
C CYS A 137 -15.39 -1.44 -8.35
N ASP A 138 -14.15 -1.21 -7.91
CA ASP A 138 -13.74 0.07 -7.31
C ASP A 138 -13.81 1.18 -8.37
N LYS A 139 -14.46 2.30 -8.03
CA LYS A 139 -14.61 3.46 -8.91
C LYS A 139 -13.28 4.06 -9.36
N SER A 140 -12.22 3.89 -8.59
CA SER A 140 -10.93 4.54 -8.80
C SER A 140 -9.95 3.65 -9.56
N ALA A 141 -9.57 4.11 -10.75
CA ALA A 141 -8.59 3.40 -11.58
C ALA A 141 -7.24 3.19 -10.88
N ILE A 142 -6.84 4.06 -9.94
CA ILE A 142 -5.58 3.87 -9.19
C ILE A 142 -5.64 2.66 -8.26
N VAL A 143 -6.80 2.35 -7.68
CA VAL A 143 -7.00 1.19 -6.80
C VAL A 143 -6.93 -0.08 -7.65
N ARG A 144 -7.67 -0.11 -8.75
CA ARG A 144 -7.68 -1.22 -9.73
C ARG A 144 -6.29 -1.49 -10.29
N GLN A 145 -5.59 -0.43 -10.71
CA GLN A 145 -4.21 -0.51 -11.17
C GLN A 145 -3.28 -1.04 -10.08
N THR A 146 -3.41 -0.55 -8.85
CA THR A 146 -2.56 -0.97 -7.72
C THR A 146 -2.69 -2.45 -7.44
N ALA A 147 -3.89 -3.03 -7.52
CA ALA A 147 -4.07 -4.46 -7.38
C ALA A 147 -3.31 -5.23 -8.47
N LEU A 148 -3.48 -4.87 -9.76
CA LEU A 148 -2.75 -5.52 -10.85
C LEU A 148 -1.22 -5.42 -10.69
N VAL A 149 -0.70 -4.22 -10.38
CA VAL A 149 0.74 -4.06 -10.13
C VAL A 149 1.19 -4.93 -8.96
N THR A 150 0.40 -5.01 -7.90
CA THR A 150 0.73 -5.83 -6.74
C THR A 150 0.75 -7.32 -7.08
N LEU A 151 -0.22 -7.76 -7.88
CA LEU A 151 -0.33 -9.13 -8.35
C LEU A 151 0.89 -9.53 -9.20
N THR A 152 1.53 -8.63 -9.96
CA THR A 152 2.76 -8.99 -10.70
C THR A 152 3.89 -9.49 -9.81
N SER A 153 3.93 -9.04 -8.54
CA SER A 153 4.92 -9.48 -7.56
C SER A 153 4.48 -10.67 -6.70
N CYS A 154 3.22 -11.10 -6.79
CA CYS A 154 2.63 -12.14 -5.94
C CYS A 154 1.76 -13.15 -6.72
N ALA A 155 1.89 -13.19 -8.06
CA ALA A 155 0.99 -13.91 -8.97
C ALA A 155 1.07 -15.43 -8.82
N THR A 156 2.21 -15.95 -8.35
CA THR A 156 2.44 -17.39 -8.14
C THR A 156 1.44 -18.00 -7.15
N ASP A 157 0.86 -17.18 -6.27
CA ASP A 157 0.02 -17.63 -5.15
C ASP A 157 -1.49 -17.44 -5.40
N LEU A 158 -1.91 -17.20 -6.65
CA LEU A 158 -3.31 -16.93 -7.01
C LEU A 158 -3.73 -17.71 -8.28
N PRO A 159 -4.13 -18.99 -8.14
CA PRO A 159 -4.50 -19.83 -9.29
C PRO A 159 -5.68 -19.29 -10.09
N ASP A 160 -6.60 -18.56 -9.44
CA ASP A 160 -7.81 -18.00 -10.07
C ASP A 160 -7.60 -16.62 -10.70
N LEU A 161 -6.35 -16.15 -10.84
CA LEU A 161 -6.07 -14.86 -11.47
C LEU A 161 -6.64 -14.80 -12.90
N ALA A 162 -6.62 -15.93 -13.62
CA ALA A 162 -7.17 -16.05 -14.97
C ALA A 162 -8.67 -15.71 -15.05
N THR A 163 -9.43 -15.91 -13.96
CA THR A 163 -10.86 -15.60 -13.89
C THR A 163 -11.13 -14.09 -13.92
N PHE A 164 -10.22 -13.29 -13.38
CA PHE A 164 -10.39 -11.83 -13.25
C PHE A 164 -9.79 -11.03 -14.40
N LEU A 165 -8.75 -11.55 -15.06
CA LEU A 165 -8.02 -10.83 -16.10
C LEU A 165 -8.89 -10.35 -17.28
N PRO A 166 -9.88 -11.11 -17.79
CA PRO A 166 -10.76 -10.64 -18.86
C PRO A 166 -11.52 -9.37 -18.49
N ALA A 167 -11.99 -9.27 -17.23
CA ALA A 167 -12.67 -8.07 -16.75
C ALA A 167 -11.73 -6.85 -16.72
N PHE A 168 -10.50 -7.02 -16.23
CA PHE A 168 -9.51 -5.94 -16.23
C PHE A 168 -9.02 -5.54 -17.64
N GLN A 169 -9.06 -6.45 -18.61
CA GLN A 169 -8.75 -6.12 -20.01
C GLN A 169 -9.81 -5.25 -20.68
N GLN A 170 -11.05 -5.29 -20.20
CA GLN A 170 -12.15 -4.45 -20.67
C GLN A 170 -12.30 -3.14 -19.86
N ASP A 171 -11.39 -2.87 -18.92
CA ASP A 171 -11.45 -1.67 -18.09
C ASP A 171 -11.39 -0.39 -18.92
N ASP A 172 -12.15 0.64 -18.55
CA ASP A 172 -12.15 1.94 -19.25
C ASP A 172 -10.77 2.62 -19.23
N ASN A 173 -9.98 2.40 -18.18
CA ASN A 173 -8.69 3.02 -18.00
C ASN A 173 -7.58 2.28 -18.78
N PRO A 174 -6.87 2.94 -19.72
CA PRO A 174 -5.82 2.30 -20.52
C PRO A 174 -4.67 1.71 -19.69
N SER A 175 -4.37 2.31 -18.54
CA SER A 175 -3.29 1.83 -17.67
C SER A 175 -3.67 0.52 -16.98
N VAL A 176 -4.94 0.37 -16.58
CA VAL A 176 -5.46 -0.88 -16.01
C VAL A 176 -5.41 -1.98 -17.06
N ARG A 177 -5.93 -1.73 -18.27
CA ARG A 177 -5.86 -2.69 -19.39
C ARG A 177 -4.44 -3.14 -19.70
N ARG A 178 -3.48 -2.20 -19.72
CA ARG A 178 -2.06 -2.48 -19.98
C ARG A 178 -1.48 -3.44 -18.94
N TRP A 179 -1.73 -3.20 -17.65
CA TRP A 179 -1.24 -4.08 -16.60
C TRP A 179 -1.91 -5.46 -16.61
N ALA A 180 -3.19 -5.53 -16.99
CA ALA A 180 -3.89 -6.79 -17.18
C ALA A 180 -3.26 -7.62 -18.31
N GLY A 181 -2.98 -6.99 -19.45
CA GLY A 181 -2.27 -7.64 -20.56
C GLY A 181 -0.88 -8.13 -20.19
N TYR A 182 -0.12 -7.35 -19.42
CA TYR A 182 1.19 -7.77 -18.92
C TYR A 182 1.10 -8.99 -18.00
N LEU A 183 0.15 -9.01 -17.06
CA LEU A 183 -0.07 -10.16 -16.18
C LEU A 183 -0.46 -11.43 -16.93
N LEU A 184 -1.31 -11.31 -17.96
CA LEU A 184 -1.70 -12.44 -18.80
C LEU A 184 -0.49 -13.07 -19.49
N GLN A 185 0.36 -12.23 -20.10
CA GLN A 185 1.60 -12.69 -20.75
C GLN A 185 2.53 -13.41 -19.76
N GLN A 186 2.66 -12.91 -18.53
CA GLN A 186 3.46 -13.57 -17.49
C GLN A 186 2.88 -14.94 -17.12
N GLN A 187 1.56 -15.07 -16.99
CA GLN A 187 0.89 -16.35 -16.68
C GLN A 187 1.07 -17.40 -17.79
N GLU A 188 0.98 -16.99 -19.06
CA GLU A 188 1.22 -17.88 -20.20
C GLU A 188 2.67 -18.39 -20.21
N MET A 189 3.64 -17.50 -20.01
CA MET A 189 5.06 -17.88 -19.93
C MET A 189 5.33 -18.89 -18.81
N MET A 190 4.68 -18.75 -17.65
CA MET A 190 4.85 -19.66 -16.51
C MET A 190 4.22 -21.05 -16.73
N LYS A 191 3.15 -21.17 -17.55
CA LYS A 191 2.50 -22.46 -17.85
C LYS A 191 3.24 -23.30 -18.90
N THR A 192 4.21 -22.70 -19.59
CA THR A 192 4.93 -23.34 -20.71
C THR A 192 6.25 -24.00 -20.25
N HIS A 193 6.50 -24.04 -18.93
CA HIS A 193 7.64 -24.65 -18.26
C HIS A 193 7.16 -25.64 -17.19
#